data_AF-A0A931YK54-F1
#
_entry.id   AF-A0A931YK54-F1
#
_cell.length_a   1.000
_cell.length_b   1.000
_cell.length_c   1.000
_cell.angle_alpha   90.00
_cell.angle_beta   90.00
_cell.angle_gamma   90.00
#
_symmetry.space_group_name_H-M   'P 1'
#
loop_
_entity.id
_entity.type
_entity.pdbx_description
1 polymer ?
#
loop_
_entity_poly.entity_id
_entity_poly.type
_entity_poly.pdbx_seq_one_letter_code
_entity_poly.pdbx_strand_id
1 'polypeptide(L)'
;MSRMTRLGDPGAPFRFQKGDRVAWRRFDGSPDSVHAGVVVDAVCEFQPGIGTYRAAYLVQRNDGSYFGADAGSLVRLSTPP
;
A
#
# COMPACT_ATOMS: atom_id res chain seq x y z
N MET A 1 -13.99 18.67 -2.29
CA MET A 1 -13.04 18.86 -1.16
C MET A 1 -12.42 17.51 -0.89
N SER A 2 -11.09 17.44 -0.87
CA SER A 2 -10.39 16.20 -0.52
C SER A 2 -10.53 15.90 0.97
N ARG A 3 -10.46 14.62 1.32
CA ARG A 3 -10.49 14.09 2.67
C ARG A 3 -9.24 13.26 2.89
N MET A 4 -8.68 13.39 4.10
CA MET A 4 -7.58 12.54 4.56
C MET A 4 -8.14 11.49 5.51
N THR A 5 -7.68 10.25 5.37
CA THR A 5 -8.22 9.09 6.08
C THR A 5 -7.12 8.06 6.29
N ARG A 6 -7.30 7.20 7.29
CA ARG A 6 -6.37 6.11 7.59
C ARG A 6 -6.92 4.77 7.16
N LEU A 7 -6.02 3.81 6.95
CA LEU A 7 -6.38 2.45 6.60
C LEU A 7 -7.26 1.81 7.69
N GLY A 8 -8.40 1.27 7.26
CA GLY A 8 -9.43 0.73 8.14
C GLY A 8 -10.60 1.68 8.37
N ASP A 9 -10.46 2.97 8.07
CA ASP A 9 -11.59 3.89 8.04
C ASP A 9 -12.49 3.62 6.83
N PRO A 10 -13.82 3.68 6.98
CA PRO A 10 -14.75 3.38 5.89
C PRO A 10 -14.71 4.45 4.78
N GLY A 11 -14.91 4.00 3.53
CA GLY A 11 -15.14 4.88 2.37
C GLY A 11 -13.88 5.36 1.64
N ALA A 12 -12.70 4.99 2.12
CA ALA A 12 -11.42 5.33 1.52
C ALA A 12 -11.00 4.33 0.41
N PRO A 13 -10.63 4.76 -0.81
CA PRO A 13 -10.26 3.85 -1.89
C PRO A 13 -8.79 3.41 -1.81
N PHE A 14 -8.43 2.70 -0.74
CA PHE A 14 -7.10 2.10 -0.61
C PHE A 14 -6.90 0.97 -1.62
N ARG A 15 -5.77 0.99 -2.33
CA ARG A 15 -5.36 -0.04 -3.30
C ARG A 15 -4.96 -1.34 -2.61
N PHE A 16 -4.29 -1.21 -1.46
CA PHE A 16 -3.85 -2.32 -0.63
C PHE A 16 -4.50 -2.24 0.74
N GLN A 17 -4.84 -3.39 1.30
CA GLN A 17 -5.50 -3.52 2.60
C GLN A 17 -4.48 -3.95 3.67
N LYS A 18 -4.84 -3.77 4.94
CA LYS A 18 -4.01 -4.25 6.05
C LYS A 18 -3.90 -5.78 5.95
N GLY A 19 -2.68 -6.30 6.04
CA GLY A 19 -2.40 -7.72 5.85
C GLY A 19 -2.04 -8.12 4.41
N ASP A 20 -2.22 -7.23 3.42
CA ASP A 20 -1.76 -7.51 2.06
C ASP A 20 -0.25 -7.65 2.01
N ARG A 21 0.22 -8.72 1.37
CA ARG A 21 1.64 -8.90 1.08
C ARG A 21 2.00 -8.12 -0.18
N VAL A 22 2.99 -7.25 -0.08
CA VAL A 22 3.41 -6.35 -1.16
C VAL A 22 4.92 -6.34 -1.30
N ALA A 23 5.40 -5.90 -2.46
CA ALA A 23 6.80 -5.61 -2.71
C ALA A 23 6.94 -4.30 -3.49
N TRP A 24 8.14 -3.72 -3.48
CA TRP A 24 8.45 -2.65 -4.43
C TRP A 24 8.29 -3.14 -5.86
N ARG A 25 7.71 -2.27 -6.69
CA ARG A 25 7.61 -2.47 -8.13
C ARG A 25 8.94 -2.08 -8.77
N ARG A 26 9.60 -3.04 -9.44
CA ARG A 26 10.76 -2.77 -10.29
C ARG A 26 10.33 -2.06 -11.57
N PHE A 27 11.31 -1.56 -12.33
CA PHE A 27 11.06 -0.86 -13.59
C PHE A 27 10.30 -1.72 -14.62
N ASP A 28 10.54 -3.03 -14.63
CA ASP A 28 9.85 -4.00 -15.48
C ASP A 28 8.46 -4.41 -14.94
N GLY A 29 8.01 -3.80 -13.83
CA GLY A 29 6.75 -4.11 -13.18
C GLY A 29 6.79 -5.32 -12.24
N SER A 30 7.89 -6.07 -12.21
CA SER A 30 8.05 -7.25 -11.35
C SER A 30 8.23 -6.87 -9.87
N PRO A 31 7.90 -7.77 -8.93
CA PRO A 31 8.14 -7.53 -7.51
C PRO A 31 9.63 -7.62 -7.14
N ASP A 32 10.11 -6.65 -6.35
CA ASP A 32 11.40 -6.76 -5.69
C ASP A 32 11.27 -7.49 -4.34
N SER A 33 11.65 -8.77 -4.33
CA SER A 33 11.56 -9.63 -3.15
C SER A 33 12.39 -9.15 -1.96
N VAL A 34 13.44 -8.36 -2.18
CA VAL A 34 14.25 -7.76 -1.10
C VAL A 34 13.45 -6.72 -0.33
N HIS A 35 12.56 -6.01 -1.04
CA HIS A 35 11.70 -4.96 -0.50
C HIS A 35 10.25 -5.46 -0.35
N ALA A 36 10.10 -6.72 0.06
CA ALA A 36 8.81 -7.33 0.34
C ALA A 36 8.41 -7.21 1.81
N GLY A 37 7.10 -7.15 2.05
CA GLY A 37 6.55 -7.12 3.40
C GLY A 37 5.03 -7.16 3.41
N VAL A 38 4.46 -6.82 4.56
CA VAL A 38 3.01 -6.79 4.79
C VAL A 38 2.57 -5.36 5.09
N VAL A 39 1.49 -4.91 4.46
CA VAL A 39 0.89 -3.61 4.77
C VAL A 39 0.33 -3.65 6.18
N VAL A 40 0.82 -2.76 7.04
CA VAL A 40 0.37 -2.66 8.44
C VAL A 40 -0.49 -1.42 8.69
N ASP A 41 -0.32 -0.38 7.86
CA ASP A 41 -1.02 0.89 7.95
C ASP A 41 -0.93 1.65 6.61
N ALA A 42 -1.80 2.64 6.42
CA ALA A 42 -1.72 3.57 5.30
C ALA A 42 -2.50 4.85 5.60
N VAL A 43 -2.15 5.93 4.92
CA VAL A 43 -2.96 7.15 4.83
C VAL A 43 -3.27 7.43 3.38
N CYS A 44 -4.49 7.89 3.09
CA CYS A 44 -4.81 8.38 1.76
C CYS A 44 -5.53 9.71 1.79
N GLU A 45 -5.27 10.49 0.77
CA GLU A 45 -6.04 11.66 0.39
C GLU A 45 -6.92 11.29 -0.81
N PHE A 46 -8.23 11.50 -0.67
CA PHE A 46 -9.19 11.15 -1.71
C PHE A 46 -10.35 12.15 -1.75
N GLN A 47 -11.03 12.24 -2.88
CA GLN A 47 -12.33 12.92 -2.95
C GLN A 47 -13.43 11.89 -3.17
N PRO A 48 -14.48 11.86 -2.32
CA PRO A 48 -15.64 11.00 -2.51
C PRO A 48 -16.23 11.16 -3.91
N GLY A 49 -16.48 10.03 -4.60
CA GLY A 49 -17.02 10.01 -5.95
C GLY A 49 -16.02 10.30 -7.08
N ILE A 50 -14.77 10.70 -6.78
CA ILE A 50 -13.70 10.89 -7.79
C ILE A 50 -12.62 9.81 -7.63
N GLY A 51 -12.13 9.59 -6.41
CA GLY A 51 -11.11 8.58 -6.12
C GLY A 51 -9.92 9.12 -5.34
N THR A 52 -8.86 8.30 -5.28
CA THR A 52 -7.65 8.56 -4.50
C THR A 52 -6.69 9.45 -5.28
N TYR A 53 -6.25 10.55 -4.66
CA TYR A 53 -5.21 11.42 -5.19
C TYR A 53 -3.82 10.91 -4.82
N ARG A 54 -3.66 10.52 -3.55
CA ARG A 54 -2.40 10.03 -3.01
C ARG A 54 -2.68 9.02 -1.92
N ALA A 55 -1.92 7.92 -1.89
CA ALA A 55 -1.90 7.00 -0.77
C ALA A 55 -0.45 6.64 -0.43
N ALA A 56 -0.12 6.68 0.85
CA ALA A 56 1.15 6.27 1.39
C ALA A 56 0.93 5.10 2.35
N TYR A 57 1.64 4.01 2.14
CA TYR A 57 1.53 2.76 2.88
C TYR A 57 2.76 2.60 3.77
N LEU A 58 2.52 2.05 4.96
CA LEU A 58 3.57 1.54 5.85
C LEU A 58 3.59 0.02 5.73
N VAL A 59 4.76 -0.50 5.38
CA VAL A 59 4.97 -1.93 5.14
C VAL A 59 5.99 -2.45 6.16
N GLN A 60 5.64 -3.54 6.84
CA GLN A 60 6.53 -4.27 7.74
C GLN A 60 7.20 -5.41 6.98
N ARG A 61 8.54 -5.47 7.02
CA ARG A 61 9.35 -6.53 6.45
C ARG A 61 9.43 -7.73 7.40
N ASN A 62 9.90 -8.87 6.87
CA ASN A 62 10.04 -10.11 7.66
C ASN A 62 11.06 -9.99 8.81
N ASP A 63 12.04 -9.09 8.68
CA ASP A 63 13.02 -8.79 9.74
C ASP A 63 12.48 -7.83 10.83
N GLY A 64 11.21 -7.44 10.72
CA GLY A 64 10.55 -6.51 11.64
C GLY A 64 10.78 -5.02 11.32
N SER A 65 11.65 -4.69 10.36
CA SER A 65 11.86 -3.31 9.92
C SER A 65 10.67 -2.79 9.10
N TYR A 66 10.59 -1.47 8.93
CA TYR A 66 9.50 -0.82 8.22
C TYR A 66 10.00 0.05 7.07
N PHE A 67 9.19 0.19 6.03
CA PHE A 67 9.38 1.20 5.01
C PHE A 67 8.06 1.83 4.56
N GLY A 68 8.15 3.08 4.10
CA GLY A 68 7.04 3.80 3.49
C GLY A 68 7.10 3.69 1.96
N ALA A 69 5.95 3.55 1.30
CA ALA A 69 5.86 3.59 -0.16
C ALA A 69 4.52 4.14 -0.62
N ASP A 70 4.48 4.81 -1.77
CA ASP A 70 3.22 5.18 -2.42
C ASP A 70 2.54 3.98 -3.11
N ALA A 71 1.28 4.15 -3.49
CA ALA A 71 0.50 3.12 -4.16
C ALA A 71 1.09 2.64 -5.50
N GLY A 72 1.78 3.51 -6.24
CA GLY A 72 2.35 3.23 -7.56
C GLY A 72 3.64 2.43 -7.47
N SER A 73 4.40 2.66 -6.39
CA SER A 73 5.66 1.99 -6.07
C SER A 73 5.48 0.56 -5.54
N LEU A 74 4.25 0.09 -5.33
CA LEU A 74 3.96 -1.24 -4.77
C LEU A 74 3.24 -2.15 -5.77
N VAL A 75 3.53 -3.45 -5.67
CA VAL A 75 2.78 -4.55 -6.29
C VAL A 75 2.34 -5.56 -5.23
N ARG A 76 1.13 -6.10 -5.39
CA ARG A 76 0.64 -7.18 -4.53
C ARG A 76 1.40 -8.46 -4.90
N LEU A 77 1.93 -9.12 -3.89
CA LEU A 77 2.45 -10.48 -4.02
C LEU A 77 1.26 -11.42 -3.88
N SER A 78 1.04 -12.29 -4.86
CA SER A 78 0.16 -13.44 -4.66
C SER A 78 0.68 -14.20 -3.44
N THR A 79 -0.17 -14.47 -2.46
CA THR A 79 0.14 -15.49 -1.47
C THR A 79 0.42 -16.78 -2.27
N PRO A 80 1.54 -17.49 -2.04
CA PRO A 80 1.66 -18.84 -2.59
C PRO A 80 0.43 -19.64 -2.14
N PRO A 81 -0.13 -20.51 -2.99
CA PRO A 81 -1.21 -21.41 -2.61
C PRO A 81 -0.81 -22.29 -1.41
#